data_AF-A0A7J2PKY7-F1
#
_entry.id   AF-A0A7J2PKY7-F1
#
_cell.length_a   1.000
_cell.length_b   1.000
_cell.length_c   1.000
_cell.angle_alpha   90.00
_cell.angle_beta   90.00
_cell.angle_gamma   90.00
#
_symmetry.space_group_name_H-M   'P 1'
#
loop_
_entity.id
_entity.type
_entity.pdbx_description
1 polymer ?
#
loop_
_entity_poly.entity_id
_entity_poly.type
_entity_poly.pdbx_seq_one_letter_code
_entity_poly.pdbx_strand_id
1 'polypeptide(L)'
;MKSIKFLFSSLLCFLLINVNLLSYSSAAQAGDVYWPDDDWDVATPEAQQMNSTTLTEMYDFIKQYNLNFHSVLITRNGYIIDENYLYNAEITGEQKFNTTSSYMIRKNGSLHILYSCTKSVISLLIGIAIEKGYITSVNETIYNIFPDKWIYGDSKKNINIEDLL
;
A
#
# COMPACT_ATOMS: atom_id res chain seq x y z
N MET A 1 -14.35 63.20 22.01
CA MET A 1 -14.06 62.53 20.71
C MET A 1 -12.80 61.65 20.69
N LYS A 2 -11.80 61.84 21.58
CA LYS A 2 -10.62 60.95 21.62
C LYS A 2 -10.87 59.58 22.30
N SER A 3 -11.83 59.50 23.22
CA SER A 3 -12.18 58.27 23.95
C SER A 3 -12.94 57.22 23.12
N ILE A 4 -13.78 57.65 22.16
CA ILE A 4 -14.59 56.74 21.32
C ILE A 4 -13.74 56.02 20.25
N LYS A 5 -12.67 56.65 19.75
CA LYS A 5 -11.73 56.01 18.80
C LYS A 5 -10.91 54.89 19.46
N PHE A 6 -10.63 55.00 20.76
CA PHE A 6 -9.89 53.98 21.50
C PHE A 6 -10.72 52.71 21.74
N LEU A 7 -12.02 52.87 22.02
CA LEU A 7 -12.96 51.76 22.18
C LEU A 7 -13.19 50.98 20.87
N PHE A 8 -13.28 51.67 19.73
CA PHE A 8 -13.41 51.00 18.42
C PHE A 8 -12.13 50.26 17.98
N SER A 9 -10.94 50.82 18.28
CA SER A 9 -9.67 50.14 17.99
C SER A 9 -9.46 48.90 18.88
N SER A 10 -9.90 48.94 20.13
CA SER A 10 -9.81 47.81 21.07
C SER A 10 -10.76 46.66 20.69
N LEU A 11 -11.98 46.98 20.21
CA LEU A 11 -12.96 45.97 19.81
C LEU A 11 -12.59 45.29 18.48
N LEU A 12 -11.99 46.03 17.54
CA LEU A 12 -11.52 45.48 16.26
C LEU A 12 -10.28 44.57 16.43
N CYS A 13 -9.37 44.89 17.36
CA CYS A 13 -8.26 44.00 17.71
C CYS A 13 -8.74 42.70 18.40
N PHE A 14 -9.76 42.77 19.28
CA PHE A 14 -10.33 41.57 19.89
C PHE A 14 -11.07 40.67 18.89
N LEU A 15 -11.73 41.25 17.87
CA LEU A 15 -12.36 40.47 16.80
C LEU A 15 -11.31 39.79 15.91
N LEU A 16 -10.21 40.46 15.57
CA LEU A 16 -9.15 39.92 14.72
C LEU A 16 -8.30 38.84 15.43
N ILE A 17 -8.16 38.90 16.76
CA ILE A 17 -7.50 37.85 17.55
C ILE A 17 -8.37 36.57 17.59
N ASN A 18 -9.70 36.70 17.69
CA ASN A 18 -10.60 35.54 17.70
C ASN A 18 -10.75 34.88 16.32
N VAL A 19 -10.65 35.62 15.22
CA VAL A 19 -10.69 35.04 13.86
C VAL A 19 -9.39 34.27 13.54
N ASN A 20 -8.24 34.69 14.08
CA ASN A 20 -6.97 33.94 13.91
C ASN A 20 -6.81 32.75 14.87
N LEU A 21 -7.57 32.68 15.97
CA LEU A 21 -7.63 31.51 16.85
C LEU A 21 -8.51 30.38 16.28
N LEU A 22 -9.40 30.68 15.33
CA LEU A 22 -10.16 29.66 14.59
C LEU A 22 -9.40 29.10 13.38
N SER A 23 -8.18 29.60 13.10
CA SER A 23 -7.37 29.17 11.95
C SER A 23 -6.02 28.56 12.33
N TYR A 24 -5.76 28.36 13.62
CA TYR A 24 -4.56 27.68 14.12
C TYR A 24 -4.94 26.54 15.06
N SER A 25 -5.40 25.43 14.50
CA SER A 25 -5.06 24.06 14.92
C SER A 25 -5.78 23.05 14.06
N SER A 26 -5.31 22.93 12.82
CA SER A 26 -5.20 21.64 12.16
C SER A 26 -4.02 21.71 11.19
N ALA A 27 -2.84 22.03 11.71
CA ALA A 27 -1.74 21.13 11.38
C ALA A 27 -2.28 19.79 11.84
N ALA A 28 -2.73 18.96 10.90
CA ALA A 28 -3.09 17.61 11.22
C ALA A 28 -1.89 17.09 12.01
N GLN A 29 -2.09 16.90 13.32
CA GLN A 29 -1.38 15.87 14.04
C GLN A 29 -1.40 14.72 13.03
N ALA A 30 -0.23 14.23 12.62
CA ALA A 30 -0.18 12.93 12.00
C ALA A 30 -0.74 12.00 13.08
N GLY A 31 -2.07 11.92 13.16
CA GLY A 31 -2.78 11.20 14.18
C GLY A 31 -2.31 9.80 13.97
N ASP A 32 -1.65 9.25 14.99
CA ASP A 32 -0.80 8.07 14.93
C ASP A 32 -1.25 7.17 13.79
N VAL A 33 -0.60 7.31 12.63
CA VAL A 33 -0.97 6.52 11.46
C VAL A 33 -0.59 5.11 11.85
N TYR A 34 -1.60 4.31 12.16
CA TYR A 34 -1.40 2.93 12.55
C TYR A 34 -0.61 2.25 11.44
N TRP A 35 0.61 1.85 11.77
CA TRP A 35 1.47 1.05 10.93
C TRP A 35 1.57 -0.31 11.59
N PRO A 36 1.13 -1.38 10.92
CA PRO A 36 1.25 -2.71 11.47
C PRO A 36 2.72 -3.15 11.47
N ASP A 37 3.17 -3.69 12.60
CA ASP A 37 4.48 -4.35 12.71
C ASP A 37 4.33 -5.83 12.25
N ASP A 38 4.75 -6.80 13.07
CA ASP A 38 4.69 -8.22 12.73
C ASP A 38 3.25 -8.76 12.65
N ASP A 39 2.30 -8.10 13.31
CA ASP A 39 0.89 -8.45 13.37
C ASP A 39 0.01 -7.30 12.87
N TRP A 40 -0.94 -7.61 11.99
CA TRP A 40 -1.91 -6.65 11.48
C TRP A 40 -3.23 -6.76 12.24
N ASP A 41 -3.65 -5.66 12.86
CA ASP A 41 -5.00 -5.56 13.43
C ASP A 41 -6.08 -5.61 12.35
N VAL A 42 -7.21 -6.20 12.72
CA VAL A 42 -8.40 -6.31 11.87
C VAL A 42 -9.40 -5.22 12.26
N ALA A 43 -9.98 -4.55 11.26
CA ALA A 43 -11.04 -3.56 11.46
C ALA A 43 -12.22 -3.83 10.53
N THR A 44 -13.43 -3.44 10.94
CA THR A 44 -14.59 -3.53 10.06
C THR A 44 -14.48 -2.52 8.92
N PRO A 45 -15.14 -2.78 7.76
CA PRO A 45 -15.22 -1.80 6.68
C PRO A 45 -15.67 -0.41 7.17
N GLU A 46 -16.72 -0.34 7.99
CA GLU A 46 -17.30 0.92 8.46
C GLU A 46 -16.33 1.70 9.36
N ALA A 47 -15.56 1.01 10.20
CA ALA A 47 -14.53 1.64 11.04
C ALA A 47 -13.44 2.31 10.19
N GLN A 48 -13.20 1.82 8.98
CA GLN A 48 -12.25 2.36 8.01
C GLN A 48 -12.94 3.12 6.86
N GLN A 49 -14.17 3.59 7.09
CA GLN A 49 -14.95 4.40 6.14
C GLN A 49 -15.11 3.72 4.77
N MET A 50 -15.33 2.40 4.79
CA MET A 50 -15.67 1.56 3.65
C MET A 50 -17.11 1.07 3.77
N ASN A 51 -17.74 0.82 2.62
CA ASN A 51 -19.09 0.24 2.56
C ASN A 51 -18.98 -1.29 2.43
N SER A 52 -19.43 -2.03 3.44
CA SER A 52 -19.41 -3.51 3.41
C SER A 52 -20.20 -4.11 2.24
N THR A 53 -21.22 -3.41 1.74
CA THR A 53 -22.04 -3.88 0.61
C THR A 53 -21.18 -4.04 -0.65
N THR A 54 -20.21 -3.15 -0.90
CA THR A 54 -19.32 -3.25 -2.06
C THR A 54 -18.43 -4.51 -2.01
N LEU A 55 -18.01 -4.92 -0.81
CA LEU A 55 -17.26 -6.17 -0.64
C LEU A 55 -18.14 -7.39 -0.92
N THR A 56 -19.40 -7.35 -0.47
CA THR A 56 -20.37 -8.42 -0.73
C THR A 56 -20.65 -8.54 -2.23
N GLU A 57 -20.91 -7.42 -2.91
CA GLU A 57 -21.12 -7.36 -4.36
C GLU A 57 -19.93 -7.91 -5.16
N MET A 58 -18.69 -7.66 -4.70
CA MET A 58 -17.49 -8.24 -5.30
C MET A 58 -17.49 -9.77 -5.20
N TYR A 59 -17.83 -10.34 -4.04
CA TYR A 59 -17.91 -11.80 -3.88
C TYR A 59 -19.04 -12.42 -4.68
N ASP A 60 -20.20 -11.76 -4.74
CA ASP A 60 -21.31 -12.17 -5.59
C ASP A 60 -20.90 -12.16 -7.07
N PHE A 61 -20.13 -11.16 -7.51
CA PHE A 61 -19.59 -11.10 -8.86
C PHE A 61 -18.59 -12.23 -9.14
N ILE A 62 -17.64 -12.48 -8.23
CA ILE A 62 -16.68 -13.59 -8.36
C ILE A 62 -17.43 -14.92 -8.51
N LYS A 63 -18.43 -15.16 -7.66
CA LYS A 63 -19.25 -16.36 -7.67
C LYS A 63 -20.10 -16.48 -8.94
N GLN A 64 -20.84 -15.42 -9.30
CA GLN A 64 -21.75 -15.39 -10.45
C GLN A 64 -21.02 -15.73 -11.76
N TYR A 65 -19.80 -15.23 -11.93
CA TYR A 65 -18.99 -15.46 -13.13
C TYR A 65 -17.99 -16.60 -13.00
N ASN A 66 -18.02 -17.34 -11.89
CA ASN A 66 -17.10 -18.43 -11.57
C ASN A 66 -15.63 -18.04 -11.81
N LEU A 67 -15.23 -16.87 -11.31
CA LEU A 67 -13.88 -16.36 -11.52
C LEU A 67 -12.88 -17.16 -10.68
N ASN A 68 -11.75 -17.51 -11.29
CA ASN A 68 -10.73 -18.33 -10.65
C ASN A 68 -9.82 -17.52 -9.70
N PHE A 69 -10.43 -16.92 -8.68
CA PHE A 69 -9.71 -16.34 -7.55
C PHE A 69 -9.47 -17.42 -6.50
N HIS A 70 -8.28 -17.39 -5.89
CA HIS A 70 -7.94 -18.31 -4.80
C HIS A 70 -7.94 -17.62 -3.43
N SER A 71 -7.80 -16.30 -3.40
CA SER A 71 -7.83 -15.48 -2.18
C SER A 71 -8.03 -14.01 -2.52
N VAL A 72 -8.62 -13.27 -1.59
CA VAL A 72 -8.74 -11.80 -1.60
C VAL A 72 -8.31 -11.29 -0.23
N LEU A 73 -7.42 -10.31 -0.21
CA LEU A 73 -6.99 -9.60 0.98
C LEU A 73 -7.14 -8.10 0.71
N ILE A 74 -7.83 -7.39 1.60
CA ILE A 74 -8.09 -5.96 1.49
C ILE A 74 -7.60 -5.28 2.76
N THR A 75 -6.76 -4.28 2.59
CA THR A 75 -6.17 -3.50 3.68
C THR A 75 -6.45 -2.01 3.51
N ARG A 76 -6.69 -1.29 4.61
CA ARG A 76 -6.85 0.16 4.60
C ARG A 76 -6.35 0.78 5.91
N ASN A 77 -5.57 1.86 5.80
CA ASN A 77 -5.00 2.61 6.93
C ASN A 77 -4.22 1.71 7.92
N GLY A 78 -3.50 0.71 7.41
CA GLY A 78 -2.74 -0.24 8.23
C GLY A 78 -3.54 -1.42 8.79
N TYR A 79 -4.87 -1.47 8.61
CA TYR A 79 -5.71 -2.58 9.08
C TYR A 79 -6.04 -3.57 7.97
N ILE A 80 -6.19 -4.85 8.32
CA ILE A 80 -6.88 -5.82 7.49
C ILE A 80 -8.38 -5.57 7.61
N ILE A 81 -9.04 -5.36 6.47
CA ILE A 81 -10.48 -5.09 6.40
C ILE A 81 -11.26 -6.35 6.09
N ASP A 82 -10.70 -7.15 5.18
CA ASP A 82 -11.31 -8.38 4.72
C ASP A 82 -10.22 -9.31 4.18
N GLU A 83 -10.28 -10.58 4.59
CA GLU A 83 -9.39 -11.63 4.12
C GLU A 83 -10.19 -12.92 3.95
N ASN A 84 -10.35 -13.36 2.71
CA ASN A 84 -11.07 -14.59 2.40
C ASN A 84 -10.32 -15.44 1.38
N TYR A 85 -10.43 -16.75 1.54
CA TYR A 85 -9.90 -17.75 0.62
C TYR A 85 -11.03 -18.39 -0.16
N LEU A 86 -10.79 -18.68 -1.43
CA LEU A 86 -11.82 -19.14 -2.35
C LEU A 86 -11.46 -20.47 -2.98
N TYR A 87 -12.48 -21.33 -3.14
CA TYR A 87 -12.42 -22.55 -3.92
C TYR A 87 -13.63 -22.59 -4.85
N ASN A 88 -13.40 -22.79 -6.15
CA ASN A 88 -14.46 -22.74 -7.17
C ASN A 88 -15.35 -21.49 -7.04
N ALA A 89 -14.72 -20.33 -6.90
CA ALA A 89 -15.36 -19.01 -6.75
C ALA A 89 -16.25 -18.83 -5.50
N GLU A 90 -16.20 -19.75 -4.53
CA GLU A 90 -16.92 -19.62 -3.26
C GLU A 90 -15.95 -19.43 -2.10
N ILE A 91 -16.31 -18.58 -1.14
CA ILE A 91 -15.54 -18.41 0.10
C ILE A 91 -15.52 -19.74 0.84
N THR A 92 -14.34 -20.31 0.98
CA THR A 92 -14.10 -21.43 1.89
C THR A 92 -13.77 -20.83 3.25
N GLY A 93 -14.51 -21.21 4.29
CA GLY A 93 -14.10 -20.93 5.68
C GLY A 93 -12.78 -21.62 6.04
N GLU A 94 -12.59 -21.94 7.32
CA GLU A 94 -11.47 -22.77 7.82
C GLU A 94 -11.56 -24.24 7.36
N GLN A 95 -11.61 -24.49 6.05
CA GLN A 95 -11.67 -25.83 5.53
C GLN A 95 -10.26 -26.40 5.42
N LYS A 96 -9.94 -27.28 6.38
CA LYS A 96 -8.83 -28.25 6.30
C LYS A 96 -9.13 -29.24 5.18
N PHE A 97 -8.69 -28.99 3.95
CA PHE A 97 -8.79 -30.05 2.93
C PHE A 97 -7.57 -30.97 2.95
N ASN A 98 -7.88 -32.24 2.70
CA ASN A 98 -6.96 -33.36 2.64
C ASN A 98 -6.05 -33.27 1.39
N THR A 99 -4.81 -33.70 1.55
CA THR A 99 -3.58 -33.23 0.90
C THR A 99 -3.27 -33.84 -0.48
N THR A 100 -4.23 -33.94 -1.41
CA THR A 100 -4.01 -34.72 -2.65
C THR A 100 -4.05 -33.92 -3.96
N SER A 101 -4.16 -32.59 -3.92
CA SER A 101 -3.99 -31.77 -5.13
C SER A 101 -3.05 -30.61 -4.84
N SER A 102 -1.92 -30.60 -5.55
CA SER A 102 -0.81 -29.63 -5.48
C SER A 102 -1.19 -28.18 -5.82
N TYR A 103 -2.48 -27.87 -5.85
CA TYR A 103 -3.01 -26.57 -6.17
C TYR A 103 -3.82 -25.93 -5.03
N MET A 104 -4.15 -26.64 -3.95
CA MET A 104 -5.18 -26.16 -3.00
C MET A 104 -4.83 -26.41 -1.52
N ILE A 105 -4.77 -25.32 -0.73
CA ILE A 105 -5.33 -25.04 0.63
C ILE A 105 -4.45 -24.01 1.35
N ARG A 106 -5.03 -22.86 1.72
CA ARG A 106 -4.31 -21.58 1.89
C ARG A 106 -4.51 -20.86 3.24
N LYS A 107 -4.98 -21.54 4.29
CA LYS A 107 -4.94 -20.99 5.65
C LYS A 107 -4.10 -21.89 6.57
N ASN A 108 -2.80 -22.07 6.25
CA ASN A 108 -1.77 -22.63 7.15
C ASN A 108 -0.34 -22.65 6.54
N GLY A 109 0.13 -21.55 5.91
CA GLY A 109 1.52 -21.49 5.41
C GLY A 109 1.82 -22.17 4.07
N SER A 110 0.79 -22.47 3.27
CA SER A 110 0.99 -22.98 1.90
C SER A 110 1.47 -21.87 0.96
N LEU A 111 2.55 -22.15 0.22
CA LEU A 111 3.13 -21.22 -0.74
C LEU A 111 2.28 -21.12 -2.01
N HIS A 112 2.13 -19.90 -2.53
CA HIS A 112 1.57 -19.67 -3.86
C HIS A 112 2.64 -19.22 -4.84
N ILE A 113 2.54 -19.68 -6.08
CA ILE A 113 3.43 -19.22 -7.14
C ILE A 113 2.99 -17.81 -7.53
N LEU A 114 3.82 -16.82 -7.22
CA LEU A 114 3.52 -15.40 -7.46
C LEU A 114 3.94 -14.90 -8.84
N TYR A 115 4.71 -15.70 -9.60
CA TYR A 115 5.24 -15.34 -10.92
C TYR A 115 5.86 -13.93 -10.94
N SER A 116 5.34 -13.03 -11.78
CA SER A 116 5.89 -11.69 -11.98
C SER A 116 5.77 -10.76 -10.78
N CYS A 117 5.00 -11.06 -9.74
CA CYS A 117 4.98 -10.24 -8.52
C CYS A 117 6.36 -10.20 -7.83
N THR A 118 7.22 -11.20 -8.11
CA THR A 118 8.62 -11.22 -7.64
C THR A 118 9.40 -9.99 -8.10
N LYS A 119 9.03 -9.36 -9.23
CA LYS A 119 9.72 -8.17 -9.77
C LYS A 119 9.63 -6.97 -8.83
N SER A 120 8.52 -6.80 -8.11
CA SER A 120 8.39 -5.74 -7.10
C SER A 120 9.38 -5.91 -5.96
N VAL A 121 9.65 -7.17 -5.55
CA VAL A 121 10.68 -7.47 -4.55
C VAL A 121 12.06 -7.16 -5.08
N ILE A 122 12.35 -7.52 -6.35
CA ILE A 122 13.63 -7.16 -7.00
C ILE A 122 13.80 -5.64 -7.08
N SER A 123 12.77 -4.90 -7.48
CA SER A 123 12.79 -3.43 -7.55
C SER A 123 13.07 -2.80 -6.18
N LEU A 124 12.43 -3.30 -5.11
CA LEU A 124 12.72 -2.88 -3.74
C LEU A 124 14.19 -3.13 -3.36
N LEU A 125 14.73 -4.32 -3.69
CA LEU A 125 16.13 -4.66 -3.41
C LEU A 125 17.11 -3.74 -4.17
N ILE A 126 16.77 -3.31 -5.39
CA ILE A 126 17.55 -2.28 -6.10
C ILE A 126 17.53 -0.95 -5.35
N GLY A 127 16.36 -0.51 -4.87
CA GLY A 127 16.25 0.69 -4.02
C GLY A 127 17.14 0.62 -2.78
N ILE A 128 17.13 -0.52 -2.07
CA ILE A 128 17.99 -0.77 -0.90
C ILE A 128 19.47 -0.79 -1.29
N ALA A 129 19.82 -1.34 -2.46
CA ALA A 129 21.20 -1.36 -2.94
C ALA A 129 21.72 0.05 -3.27
N ILE A 130 20.85 0.92 -3.79
CA ILE A 130 21.15 2.34 -4.00
C ILE A 130 21.37 3.06 -2.66
N GLU A 131 20.46 2.87 -1.70
CA GLU A 131 20.58 3.45 -0.36
C GLU A 131 21.90 3.05 0.33
N LYS A 132 22.33 1.79 0.15
CA LYS A 132 23.59 1.26 0.71
C LYS A 132 24.84 1.65 -0.09
N GLY A 133 24.68 2.34 -1.23
CA GLY A 133 25.80 2.75 -2.09
C GLY A 133 26.46 1.62 -2.89
N TYR A 134 25.79 0.47 -3.04
CA TYR A 134 26.26 -0.61 -3.93
C TYR A 134 25.97 -0.32 -5.40
N ILE A 135 24.92 0.47 -5.66
CA ILE A 135 24.54 0.99 -6.98
C ILE A 135 24.45 2.50 -6.82
N THR A 136 24.98 3.26 -7.78
CA THR A 136 25.03 4.72 -7.70
C THR A 136 23.63 5.33 -7.85
N SER A 137 22.88 4.85 -8.85
CA SER A 137 21.49 5.22 -9.12
C SER A 137 20.89 4.28 -10.17
N VAL A 138 19.59 4.41 -10.43
CA VAL A 138 18.91 3.68 -11.52
C VAL A 138 19.47 3.99 -12.92
N ASN A 139 20.19 5.11 -13.07
CA ASN A 139 20.83 5.50 -14.35
C ASN A 139 22.15 4.76 -14.61
N GLU A 140 22.64 3.96 -13.67
CA GLU A 140 23.85 3.17 -13.87
C GLU A 140 23.60 2.07 -14.92
N THR A 141 24.52 1.91 -15.88
CA THR A 141 24.35 0.93 -16.96
C THR A 141 24.64 -0.49 -16.46
N ILE A 142 23.91 -1.46 -17.00
CA ILE A 142 24.16 -2.89 -16.68
C ILE A 142 25.58 -3.29 -17.10
N TYR A 143 26.09 -2.66 -18.16
CA TYR A 143 27.48 -2.82 -18.58
C TYR A 143 28.48 -2.38 -17.50
N ASN A 144 28.26 -1.25 -16.83
CA ASN A 144 29.15 -0.76 -15.78
C ASN A 144 29.13 -1.67 -14.53
N ILE A 145 27.99 -2.28 -14.22
CA ILE A 145 27.83 -3.16 -13.06
C ILE A 145 28.45 -4.54 -13.32
N PHE A 146 28.33 -5.07 -14.54
CA PHE A 146 28.82 -6.39 -14.91
C PHE A 146 29.67 -6.39 -16.19
N PRO A 147 30.79 -5.64 -16.24
CA PRO A 147 31.58 -5.49 -17.46
C PRO A 147 32.14 -6.83 -17.95
N ASP A 148 32.59 -7.68 -17.03
CA ASP A 148 33.20 -8.98 -17.33
C ASP A 148 32.20 -10.04 -17.83
N LYS A 149 30.89 -9.78 -17.68
CA LYS A 149 29.82 -10.69 -18.14
C LYS A 149 29.15 -10.19 -19.42
N TRP A 150 29.65 -9.10 -20.02
CA TRP A 150 28.99 -8.47 -21.15
C TRP A 150 29.18 -9.26 -22.46
N ILE A 151 28.07 -9.78 -23.00
CA ILE A 151 28.06 -10.53 -24.26
C ILE A 151 27.08 -9.95 -25.31
N TYR A 152 26.43 -8.84 -25.00
CA TYR A 152 25.24 -8.36 -25.72
C TYR A 152 25.52 -7.32 -26.82
N GLY A 153 26.79 -7.10 -27.15
CA GLY A 153 27.24 -6.12 -28.16
C GLY A 153 27.22 -4.67 -27.68
N ASP A 154 27.88 -3.78 -28.42
CA ASP A 154 28.05 -2.38 -28.03
C ASP A 154 26.75 -1.59 -28.04
N SER A 155 25.81 -1.93 -28.93
CA SER A 155 24.53 -1.23 -29.07
C SER A 155 23.65 -1.30 -27.82
N LYS A 156 23.89 -2.26 -26.92
CA LYS A 156 23.12 -2.44 -25.69
C LYS A 156 23.82 -1.89 -24.44
N LYS A 157 25.04 -1.35 -24.56
CA LYS A 157 25.82 -0.86 -23.39
C LYS A 157 25.16 0.31 -22.66
N ASN A 158 24.26 1.01 -23.33
CA ASN A 158 23.54 2.16 -22.78
C ASN A 158 22.27 1.77 -22.00
N ILE A 159 21.89 0.48 -21.96
CA ILE A 159 20.76 0.02 -21.15
C ILE A 159 21.12 0.21 -19.67
N ASN A 160 20.29 0.96 -18.96
CA ASN A 160 20.45 1.23 -17.54
C ASN A 160 19.51 0.37 -16.68
N ILE A 161 19.61 0.49 -15.36
CA ILE A 161 18.74 -0.25 -14.44
C ILE A 161 17.29 0.20 -14.59
N GLU A 162 17.04 1.50 -14.81
CA GLU A 162 15.69 2.04 -15.01
C GLU A 162 14.97 1.36 -16.18
N ASP A 163 15.67 1.07 -17.28
CA ASP A 163 15.13 0.34 -18.44
C ASP A 163 14.70 -1.10 -18.10
N LEU A 164 15.16 -1.66 -16.98
CA LEU A 164 14.90 -3.05 -16.56
C LEU A 164 13.87 -3.19 -15.44
N LEU A 165 13.47 -2.08 -14.80
CA LEU A 165 12.49 -2.04 -13.72
C LEU A 165 11.06 -1.83 -14.25
#